data_AF-A0A662ZIA0-F1
#
_entry.id   AF-A0A662ZIA0-F1
#
_cell.length_a   1.000
_cell.length_b   1.000
_cell.length_c   1.000
_cell.angle_alpha   90.00
_cell.angle_beta   90.00
_cell.angle_gamma   90.00
#
_symmetry.space_group_name_H-M   'P 1'
#
loop_
_entity.id
_entity.type
_entity.pdbx_description
1 polymer ?
#
loop_
_entity_poly.entity_id
_entity_poly.type
_entity_poly.pdbx_seq_one_letter_code
_entity_poly.pdbx_strand_id
1 'polypeptide(L)'
;MDKDVYKCDLSSDYLLALNNILKRTRRKTASKEELARELNMPLSEIEIPCSYLVEYGYAFPDDSDRFEIYDFGTKTVEEYQKIHAGIARYLKDTLKIDALEACRNAAAFRNLMQDETVEDILQYVEERHLPKLDEEDITIIYPALHAYISETRYDLLDPIYLLIEGSEHPQSETFTVQDFMNMCNMSPDRRQTVEKHLKKAQEQGLIEINKNGSMSLTSEGCAKCMEYVKKQLCLVKFFEYTLNYDDDDESAGQSAWACKYRITDAAFTAVEEYLKKNGIDIGEY
;
A
#
# COMPACT_ATOMS: atom_id res chain seq x y z
N MET A 1 10.90 17.74 1.15
CA MET A 1 10.32 16.41 1.34
C MET A 1 11.47 15.45 1.57
N ASP A 2 11.61 14.95 2.79
CA ASP A 2 12.77 14.18 3.24
C ASP A 2 12.93 12.86 2.49
N LYS A 3 14.17 12.56 2.09
CA LYS A 3 14.55 11.31 1.42
C LYS A 3 14.59 10.10 2.37
N ASP A 4 14.25 10.31 3.64
CA ASP A 4 14.46 9.32 4.70
C ASP A 4 13.18 8.59 5.14
N VAL A 5 11.98 9.12 4.83
CA VAL A 5 10.70 8.45 5.16
C VAL A 5 10.49 7.15 4.38
N TYR A 6 11.07 7.03 3.18
CA TYR A 6 10.89 5.85 2.30
C TYR A 6 12.03 4.82 2.35
N LYS A 7 13.08 5.04 3.14
CA LYS A 7 14.24 4.14 3.20
C LYS A 7 14.04 2.96 4.16
N CYS A 8 13.13 3.07 5.13
CA CYS A 8 12.97 2.05 6.17
C CYS A 8 12.16 0.83 5.71
N ASP A 9 11.08 1.03 4.94
CA ASP A 9 10.10 -0.05 4.73
C ASP A 9 10.40 -1.05 3.62
N LEU A 10 11.09 -0.65 2.56
CA LEU A 10 11.50 -1.58 1.51
C LEU A 10 12.39 -2.69 2.08
N SER A 11 13.28 -2.37 3.03
CA SER A 11 14.21 -3.33 3.63
C SER A 11 13.53 -4.52 4.33
N SER A 12 12.32 -4.34 4.85
CA SER A 12 11.57 -5.36 5.59
C SER A 12 11.15 -6.56 4.72
N ASP A 13 10.64 -6.32 3.52
CA ASP A 13 10.18 -7.36 2.60
C ASP A 13 11.34 -8.21 2.07
N TYR A 14 12.46 -7.57 1.71
CA TYR A 14 13.67 -8.29 1.30
C TYR A 14 14.26 -9.09 2.45
N LEU A 15 14.24 -8.55 3.67
CA LEU A 15 14.72 -9.24 4.86
C LEU A 15 13.85 -10.46 5.21
N LEU A 16 12.52 -10.32 5.13
CA LEU A 16 11.57 -11.41 5.30
C LEU A 16 11.77 -12.49 4.21
N ALA A 17 11.94 -12.09 2.95
CA ALA A 17 12.16 -13.01 1.84
C ALA A 17 13.48 -13.77 1.98
N LEU A 18 14.55 -13.07 2.36
CA LEU A 18 15.84 -13.67 2.68
C LEU A 18 15.67 -14.71 3.79
N ASN A 19 14.99 -14.38 4.89
CA ASN A 19 14.76 -15.29 6.00
C ASN A 19 13.97 -16.53 5.56
N ASN A 20 12.93 -16.36 4.74
CA ASN A 20 12.14 -17.47 4.23
C ASN A 20 12.97 -18.41 3.35
N ILE A 21 13.85 -17.88 2.49
CA ILE A 21 14.78 -18.70 1.70
C ILE A 21 15.70 -19.51 2.64
N LEU A 22 16.28 -18.87 3.66
CA LEU A 22 17.20 -19.52 4.60
C LEU A 22 16.49 -20.62 5.40
N LYS A 23 15.30 -20.34 5.96
CA LYS A 23 14.48 -21.31 6.69
C LYS A 23 14.08 -22.50 5.81
N ARG A 24 13.55 -22.23 4.61
CA ARG A 24 13.07 -23.26 3.67
C ARG A 24 14.21 -24.16 3.17
N THR A 25 15.37 -23.58 2.87
CA THR A 25 16.51 -24.32 2.33
C THR A 25 17.44 -24.90 3.41
N ARG A 26 17.21 -24.55 4.70
CA ARG A 26 18.05 -24.93 5.84
C ARG A 26 19.53 -24.57 5.64
N ARG A 27 19.79 -23.47 4.92
CA ARG A 27 21.14 -22.93 4.66
C ARG A 27 21.36 -21.68 5.49
N LYS A 28 22.64 -21.32 5.68
CA LYS A 28 23.04 -20.09 6.37
C LYS A 28 23.08 -18.87 5.45
N THR A 29 23.32 -19.07 4.15
CA THR A 29 23.44 -17.97 3.19
C THR A 29 22.58 -18.17 1.94
N ALA A 30 22.09 -17.07 1.35
CA ALA A 30 21.36 -17.04 0.08
C ALA A 30 21.96 -16.02 -0.88
N SER A 31 21.91 -16.27 -2.19
CA SER A 31 22.41 -15.30 -3.18
C SER A 31 21.34 -14.28 -3.62
N LYS A 32 21.77 -13.19 -4.28
CA LYS A 32 20.87 -12.18 -4.85
C LYS A 32 19.91 -12.78 -5.87
N GLU A 33 20.35 -13.77 -6.65
CA GLU A 33 19.52 -14.47 -7.64
C GLU A 33 18.42 -15.30 -6.99
N GLU A 34 18.69 -15.86 -5.81
CA GLU A 34 17.69 -16.61 -5.04
C GLU A 34 16.63 -15.66 -4.49
N LEU A 35 17.04 -14.48 -4.02
CA LEU A 35 16.14 -13.41 -3.59
C LEU A 35 15.32 -12.85 -4.76
N ALA A 36 15.95 -12.64 -5.92
CA ALA A 36 15.30 -12.22 -7.17
C ALA A 36 14.20 -13.17 -7.61
N ARG A 37 14.49 -14.47 -7.51
CA ARG A 37 13.51 -15.50 -7.83
C ARG A 37 12.37 -15.54 -6.83
N GLU A 38 12.66 -15.41 -5.53
CA GLU A 38 11.63 -15.43 -4.48
C GLU A 38 10.65 -14.27 -4.60
N LEU A 39 11.16 -13.07 -4.91
CA LEU A 39 10.37 -11.86 -5.06
C LEU A 39 9.79 -11.68 -6.47
N ASN A 40 10.14 -12.56 -7.41
CA ASN A 40 9.80 -12.45 -8.82
C ASN A 40 10.19 -11.08 -9.42
N MET A 41 11.42 -10.65 -9.16
CA MET A 41 11.96 -9.35 -9.59
C MET A 41 13.23 -9.51 -10.43
N PRO A 42 13.53 -8.59 -11.36
CA PRO A 42 14.82 -8.52 -12.03
C PRO A 42 15.97 -8.33 -11.04
N LEU A 43 17.12 -8.96 -11.31
CA LEU A 43 18.30 -8.87 -10.45
C LEU A 43 18.77 -7.41 -10.26
N SER A 44 18.65 -6.58 -11.29
CA SER A 44 18.99 -5.15 -11.27
C SER A 44 18.18 -4.34 -10.25
N GLU A 45 16.99 -4.82 -9.87
CA GLU A 45 16.13 -4.14 -8.89
C GLU A 45 16.41 -4.58 -7.45
N ILE A 46 17.23 -5.61 -7.26
CA ILE A 46 17.59 -6.16 -5.95
C ILE A 46 18.92 -5.63 -5.44
N GLU A 47 19.80 -5.12 -6.32
CA GLU A 47 21.12 -4.62 -5.92
C GLU A 47 21.05 -3.52 -4.85
N ILE A 48 20.16 -2.54 -5.04
CA ILE A 48 19.98 -1.43 -4.11
C ILE A 48 19.40 -1.94 -2.77
N PRO A 49 18.28 -2.68 -2.75
CA PRO A 49 17.77 -3.28 -1.51
C PRO A 49 18.76 -4.15 -0.75
N CYS A 50 19.51 -5.03 -1.42
CA CYS A 50 20.55 -5.84 -0.78
C CYS A 50 21.64 -4.98 -0.15
N SER A 51 22.02 -3.87 -0.80
CA SER A 51 22.98 -2.92 -0.24
C SER A 51 22.46 -2.29 1.04
N TYR A 52 21.16 -1.96 1.10
CA TYR A 52 20.53 -1.46 2.34
C TYR A 52 20.50 -2.51 3.45
N LEU A 53 20.21 -3.78 3.14
CA LEU A 53 20.26 -4.84 4.15
C LEU A 53 21.63 -4.92 4.83
N VAL A 54 22.70 -4.67 4.07
CA VAL A 54 24.08 -4.66 4.60
C VAL A 54 24.39 -3.35 5.33
N GLU A 55 24.07 -2.21 4.73
CA GLU A 55 24.32 -0.88 5.30
C GLU A 55 23.67 -0.71 6.67
N TYR A 56 22.45 -1.23 6.84
CA TYR A 56 21.69 -1.16 8.09
C TYR A 56 21.95 -2.33 9.05
N GLY A 57 22.87 -3.24 8.72
CA GLY A 57 23.29 -4.33 9.60
C GLY A 57 22.26 -5.45 9.77
N TYR A 58 21.31 -5.57 8.84
CA TYR A 58 20.35 -6.68 8.81
C TYR A 58 20.98 -7.96 8.26
N ALA A 59 21.91 -7.84 7.30
CA ALA A 59 22.59 -8.96 6.66
C ALA A 59 24.08 -8.68 6.40
N PHE A 60 24.88 -9.73 6.23
CA PHE A 60 26.29 -9.63 5.81
C PHE A 60 26.54 -10.45 4.54
N PRO A 61 27.30 -9.91 3.57
CA PRO A 61 27.80 -10.70 2.45
C PRO A 61 28.97 -11.58 2.92
N ASP A 62 28.98 -12.84 2.52
CA ASP A 62 30.14 -13.72 2.62
C ASP A 62 31.14 -13.48 1.48
N ASP A 63 32.27 -14.21 1.49
CA ASP A 63 33.32 -14.11 0.46
C ASP A 63 32.83 -14.45 -0.95
N SER A 64 31.61 -14.99 -1.09
CA SER A 64 30.95 -15.34 -2.35
C SER A 64 29.77 -14.41 -2.69
N ASP A 65 29.66 -13.25 -2.03
CA ASP A 65 28.56 -12.27 -2.20
C ASP A 65 27.17 -12.88 -1.89
N ARG A 66 27.12 -13.85 -0.96
CA ARG A 66 25.86 -14.44 -0.44
C ARG A 66 25.55 -13.85 0.93
N PHE A 67 24.26 -13.70 1.24
CA PHE A 67 23.77 -12.98 2.41
C PHE A 67 23.41 -13.94 3.54
N GLU A 68 23.95 -13.70 4.73
CA GLU A 68 23.50 -14.24 6.01
C GLU A 68 22.75 -13.16 6.79
N ILE A 69 21.70 -13.53 7.54
CA ILE A 69 20.97 -12.59 8.40
C ILE A 69 21.65 -12.49 9.76
N TYR A 70 21.84 -11.26 10.27
CA TYR A 70 22.45 -11.03 11.59
C TYR A 70 21.44 -11.25 12.74
N ASP A 71 21.91 -11.26 13.99
CA ASP A 71 21.02 -11.32 15.15
C ASP A 71 20.03 -10.15 15.19
N PHE A 72 20.50 -8.95 14.80
CA PHE A 72 19.63 -7.78 14.66
C PHE A 72 18.57 -8.01 13.57
N GLY A 73 18.98 -8.42 12.36
CA GLY A 73 18.04 -8.74 11.29
C GLY A 73 17.07 -9.86 11.65
N THR A 74 17.49 -10.87 12.41
CA THR A 74 16.62 -11.96 12.87
C THR A 74 15.55 -11.43 13.81
N LYS A 75 15.89 -10.56 14.77
CA LYS A 75 14.92 -9.92 15.66
C LYS A 75 13.95 -9.03 14.88
N THR A 76 14.45 -8.27 13.92
CA THR A 76 13.62 -7.42 13.05
C THR A 76 12.64 -8.26 12.22
N VAL A 77 13.09 -9.41 11.70
CA VAL A 77 12.21 -10.38 11.03
C VAL A 77 11.11 -10.87 11.95
N GLU A 78 11.45 -11.27 13.18
CA GLU A 78 10.48 -11.78 14.14
C GLU A 78 9.42 -10.73 14.49
N GLU A 79 9.85 -9.48 14.64
CA GLU A 79 8.97 -8.33 14.86
C GLU A 79 8.03 -8.10 13.66
N TYR A 80 8.55 -8.09 12.44
CA TYR A 80 7.71 -7.96 11.25
C TYR A 80 6.73 -9.13 11.07
N GLN A 81 7.17 -10.36 11.36
CA GLN A 81 6.29 -11.53 11.34
C GLN A 81 5.17 -11.41 12.38
N LYS A 82 5.47 -10.89 13.58
CA LYS A 82 4.47 -10.63 14.62
C LYS A 82 3.46 -9.57 14.15
N ILE A 83 3.93 -8.47 13.55
CA ILE A 83 3.07 -7.40 13.02
C ILE A 83 2.16 -7.94 11.91
N HIS A 84 2.72 -8.61 10.89
CA HIS A 84 1.94 -9.18 9.78
C HIS A 84 0.89 -10.18 10.28
N ALA A 85 1.25 -11.05 11.23
CA ALA A 85 0.31 -11.99 11.83
C ALA A 85 -0.78 -11.29 12.63
N GLY A 86 -0.45 -10.19 13.32
CA GLY A 86 -1.42 -9.34 14.01
C GLY A 86 -2.45 -8.74 13.06
N ILE A 87 -1.98 -8.06 12.01
CA ILE A 87 -2.85 -7.45 10.99
C ILE A 87 -3.71 -8.52 10.29
N ALA A 88 -3.14 -9.67 9.93
CA ALA A 88 -3.90 -10.75 9.31
C ALA A 88 -5.00 -11.30 10.24
N ARG A 89 -4.72 -11.44 11.55
CA ARG A 89 -5.73 -11.85 12.55
C ARG A 89 -6.84 -10.83 12.68
N TYR A 90 -6.47 -9.55 12.71
CA TYR A 90 -7.41 -8.44 12.73
C TYR A 90 -8.33 -8.46 11.50
N LEU A 91 -7.78 -8.56 10.29
CA LEU A 91 -8.55 -8.60 9.04
C LEU A 91 -9.46 -9.84 8.96
N LYS A 92 -8.94 -11.01 9.34
CA LYS A 92 -9.73 -12.25 9.39
C LYS A 92 -10.88 -12.14 10.39
N ASP A 93 -10.66 -11.55 11.56
CA ASP A 93 -11.71 -11.37 12.56
C ASP A 93 -12.76 -10.34 12.13
N THR A 94 -12.34 -9.19 11.64
CA THR A 94 -13.27 -8.10 11.27
C THR A 94 -14.02 -8.45 9.99
N LEU A 95 -13.31 -8.78 8.92
CA LEU A 95 -13.88 -8.95 7.58
C LEU A 95 -14.41 -10.36 7.31
N LYS A 96 -14.13 -11.33 8.20
CA LYS A 96 -14.52 -12.75 8.04
C LYS A 96 -14.05 -13.37 6.71
N ILE A 97 -12.93 -12.87 6.18
CA ILE A 97 -12.24 -13.43 5.00
C ILE A 97 -11.39 -14.64 5.39
N ASP A 98 -10.98 -15.43 4.40
CA ASP A 98 -10.08 -16.56 4.64
C ASP A 98 -8.66 -16.12 5.06
N ALA A 99 -7.89 -17.05 5.61
CA ALA A 99 -6.57 -16.75 6.16
C ALA A 99 -5.55 -16.32 5.09
N LEU A 100 -5.62 -16.91 3.90
CA LEU A 100 -4.72 -16.58 2.80
C LEU A 100 -4.96 -15.14 2.33
N GLU A 101 -6.23 -14.78 2.18
CA GLU A 101 -6.62 -13.43 1.78
C GLU A 101 -6.28 -12.39 2.86
N ALA A 102 -6.46 -12.73 4.14
CA ALA A 102 -6.02 -11.89 5.24
C ALA A 102 -4.50 -11.67 5.24
N CYS A 103 -3.70 -12.71 4.99
CA CYS A 103 -2.24 -12.61 4.91
C CYS A 103 -1.76 -11.77 3.71
N ARG A 104 -2.44 -11.87 2.55
CA ARG A 104 -2.16 -11.01 1.39
C ARG A 104 -2.34 -9.54 1.71
N ASN A 105 -3.48 -9.20 2.32
CA ASN A 105 -3.82 -7.83 2.66
C ASN A 105 -2.96 -7.30 3.82
N ALA A 106 -2.58 -8.15 4.78
CA ALA A 106 -1.72 -7.76 5.88
C ALA A 106 -0.34 -7.27 5.43
N ALA A 107 0.28 -7.95 4.45
CA ALA A 107 1.55 -7.51 3.86
C ALA A 107 1.41 -6.17 3.14
N ALA A 108 0.28 -5.97 2.47
CA ALA A 108 -0.06 -4.71 1.83
C ALA A 108 -0.26 -3.56 2.83
N PHE A 109 -0.93 -3.82 3.95
CA PHE A 109 -1.32 -2.82 4.93
C PHE A 109 -0.13 -2.39 5.80
N ARG A 110 0.71 -3.33 6.25
CA ARG A 110 1.87 -3.03 7.10
C ARG A 110 2.79 -1.96 6.50
N ASN A 111 3.05 -2.03 5.21
CA ASN A 111 3.99 -1.13 4.54
C ASN A 111 3.42 0.28 4.27
N LEU A 112 2.17 0.53 4.66
CA LEU A 112 1.38 1.66 4.18
C LEU A 112 0.60 2.37 5.29
N MET A 113 0.22 1.65 6.35
CA MET A 113 -0.41 2.26 7.53
C MET A 113 0.62 3.01 8.37
N GLN A 114 0.14 4.00 9.10
CA GLN A 114 0.94 4.65 10.15
C GLN A 114 1.27 3.67 11.27
N ASP A 115 2.40 3.88 11.95
CA ASP A 115 2.85 3.02 13.05
C ASP A 115 1.79 3.00 14.17
N GLU A 116 1.14 4.13 14.46
CA GLU A 116 0.05 4.24 15.43
C GLU A 116 -1.12 3.31 15.06
N THR A 117 -1.52 3.28 13.78
CA THR A 117 -2.57 2.36 13.31
C THR A 117 -2.17 0.89 13.45
N VAL A 118 -0.90 0.57 13.25
CA VAL A 118 -0.39 -0.78 13.48
C VAL A 118 -0.46 -1.13 14.97
N GLU A 119 -0.07 -0.21 15.86
CA GLU A 119 -0.14 -0.41 17.31
C GLU A 119 -1.57 -0.67 17.79
N ASP A 120 -2.54 0.13 17.33
CA ASP A 120 -3.96 -0.04 17.68
C ASP A 120 -4.52 -1.38 17.17
N ILE A 121 -4.12 -1.81 15.98
CA ILE A 121 -4.48 -3.14 15.45
C ILE A 121 -3.90 -4.24 16.35
N LEU A 122 -2.65 -4.11 16.78
CA LEU A 122 -2.03 -5.10 17.68
C LEU A 122 -2.71 -5.13 19.04
N GLN A 123 -3.11 -3.97 19.57
CA GLN A 123 -3.88 -3.85 20.79
C GLN A 123 -5.26 -4.52 20.65
N TYR A 124 -6.00 -4.24 19.57
CA TYR A 124 -7.29 -4.90 19.26
C TYR A 124 -7.15 -6.43 19.30
N VAL A 125 -6.09 -6.95 18.68
CA VAL A 125 -5.82 -8.39 18.59
C VAL A 125 -5.53 -8.99 19.97
N GLU A 126 -4.80 -8.26 20.81
CA GLU A 126 -4.45 -8.67 22.18
C GLU A 126 -5.67 -8.67 23.10
N GLU A 127 -6.43 -7.56 23.12
CA GLU A 127 -7.62 -7.37 23.96
C GLU A 127 -8.73 -8.37 23.65
N ARG A 128 -8.90 -8.75 22.38
CA ARG A 128 -9.88 -9.77 21.97
C ARG A 128 -9.37 -11.20 22.06
N HIS A 129 -8.12 -11.41 22.48
CA HIS A 129 -7.49 -12.72 22.60
C HIS A 129 -7.68 -13.60 21.36
N LEU A 130 -7.51 -13.01 20.16
CA LEU A 130 -7.79 -13.73 18.92
C LEU A 130 -6.93 -15.01 18.81
N PRO A 131 -7.37 -16.08 18.15
CA PRO A 131 -6.50 -17.23 17.94
C PRO A 131 -5.33 -16.87 17.03
N LYS A 132 -4.17 -17.55 17.22
CA LYS A 132 -3.07 -17.47 16.25
C LYS A 132 -3.53 -18.08 14.91
N LEU A 133 -2.97 -17.58 13.81
CA LEU A 133 -3.10 -18.24 12.51
C LEU A 133 -2.18 -19.47 12.49
N ASP A 134 -2.60 -20.52 11.79
CA ASP A 134 -1.75 -21.69 11.61
C ASP A 134 -0.53 -21.31 10.77
N GLU A 135 0.65 -21.84 11.10
CA GLU A 135 1.90 -21.48 10.41
C GLU A 135 1.87 -21.80 8.91
N GLU A 136 1.04 -22.77 8.49
CA GLU A 136 0.79 -23.11 7.08
C GLU A 136 -0.04 -22.04 6.34
N ASP A 137 -0.84 -21.25 7.06
CA ASP A 137 -1.65 -20.16 6.49
C ASP A 137 -0.84 -18.87 6.30
N ILE A 138 0.26 -18.70 7.05
CA ILE A 138 1.12 -17.51 6.99
C ILE A 138 2.06 -17.62 5.79
N THR A 139 1.50 -17.50 4.59
CA THR A 139 2.30 -17.21 3.41
C THR A 139 2.48 -15.70 3.32
N ILE A 140 3.69 -15.20 3.57
CA ILE A 140 4.02 -13.81 3.26
C ILE A 140 4.04 -13.70 1.74
N ILE A 141 2.96 -13.17 1.20
CA ILE A 141 2.86 -12.87 -0.22
C ILE A 141 3.49 -11.50 -0.41
N TYR A 142 4.63 -11.46 -1.10
CA TYR A 142 5.29 -10.23 -1.50
C TYR A 142 4.58 -9.73 -2.77
N PRO A 143 3.66 -8.75 -2.71
CA PRO A 143 3.18 -8.14 -3.93
C PRO A 143 4.38 -7.56 -4.67
N ALA A 144 4.50 -7.80 -5.97
CA ALA A 144 5.60 -7.33 -6.80
C ALA A 144 5.85 -5.82 -6.56
N LEU A 145 6.87 -5.54 -5.75
CA LEU A 145 7.03 -4.26 -5.07
C LEU A 145 7.32 -3.14 -6.07
N HIS A 146 7.97 -3.48 -7.19
CA HIS A 146 8.41 -2.54 -8.21
C HIS A 146 7.32 -2.03 -9.16
N ALA A 147 6.43 -2.91 -9.63
CA ALA A 147 5.31 -2.50 -10.49
C ALA A 147 4.46 -1.42 -9.79
N TYR A 148 4.29 -1.59 -8.48
CA TYR A 148 3.35 -0.81 -7.70
C TYR A 148 3.84 0.57 -7.26
N ILE A 149 5.12 0.72 -6.89
CA ILE A 149 5.70 2.04 -6.56
C ILE A 149 5.68 2.96 -7.78
N SER A 150 5.72 2.40 -9.00
CA SER A 150 5.63 3.16 -10.24
C SER A 150 4.20 3.56 -10.62
N GLU A 151 3.20 2.80 -10.17
CA GLU A 151 1.78 3.02 -10.47
C GLU A 151 1.08 3.88 -9.42
N THR A 152 1.43 3.78 -8.14
CA THR A 152 0.83 4.59 -7.05
C THR A 152 1.40 5.99 -6.91
N ARG A 153 2.63 6.26 -7.38
CA ARG A 153 3.24 7.58 -7.20
C ARG A 153 2.59 8.70 -8.00
N TYR A 154 1.71 8.37 -8.94
CA TYR A 154 0.99 9.32 -9.78
C TYR A 154 -0.38 8.77 -10.18
N ASP A 155 -1.17 8.24 -9.23
CA ASP A 155 -2.58 8.04 -9.54
C ASP A 155 -3.24 9.42 -9.64
N LEU A 156 -3.40 9.88 -10.88
CA LEU A 156 -3.84 11.23 -11.20
C LEU A 156 -5.32 11.43 -10.89
N LEU A 157 -6.06 10.35 -10.67
CA LEU A 157 -7.51 10.40 -10.56
C LEU A 157 -7.99 11.02 -9.26
N ASP A 158 -7.28 10.82 -8.12
CA ASP A 158 -7.64 11.49 -6.86
C ASP A 158 -7.49 13.02 -6.99
N PRO A 159 -6.31 13.57 -7.39
CA PRO A 159 -6.17 15.02 -7.41
C PRO A 159 -6.99 15.67 -8.54
N ILE A 160 -7.23 14.96 -9.64
CA ILE A 160 -8.16 15.41 -10.68
C ILE A 160 -9.59 15.49 -10.13
N TYR A 161 -10.03 14.48 -9.38
CA TYR A 161 -11.35 14.50 -8.75
C TYR A 161 -11.47 15.65 -7.75
N LEU A 162 -10.51 15.84 -6.85
CA LEU A 162 -10.51 16.95 -5.88
C LEU A 162 -10.53 18.34 -6.55
N LEU A 163 -9.98 18.46 -7.76
CA LEU A 163 -10.03 19.72 -8.52
C LEU A 163 -11.41 20.06 -9.06
N ILE A 164 -12.28 19.06 -9.24
CA ILE A 164 -13.62 19.21 -9.83
C ILE A 164 -14.73 18.86 -8.83
N GLU A 165 -14.35 18.39 -7.64
CA GLU A 165 -15.24 18.05 -6.52
C GLU A 165 -16.02 19.30 -6.09
N GLY A 166 -17.33 19.15 -5.88
CA GLY A 166 -18.24 20.25 -5.58
C GLY A 166 -18.95 20.87 -6.79
N SER A 167 -18.63 20.44 -8.02
CA SER A 167 -19.44 20.76 -9.21
C SER A 167 -20.65 19.82 -9.32
N GLU A 168 -21.82 20.38 -9.64
CA GLU A 168 -23.01 19.57 -9.98
C GLU A 168 -22.77 18.67 -11.21
N HIS A 169 -21.79 19.04 -12.06
CA HIS A 169 -21.45 18.34 -13.28
C HIS A 169 -19.92 18.20 -13.44
N PRO A 170 -19.27 17.28 -12.71
CA PRO A 170 -17.81 17.12 -12.73
C PRO A 170 -17.20 16.88 -14.13
N GLN A 171 -17.97 16.27 -15.04
CA GLN A 171 -17.56 16.05 -16.45
C GLN A 171 -17.45 17.34 -17.27
N SER A 172 -18.10 18.42 -16.82
CA SER A 172 -18.09 19.72 -17.50
C SER A 172 -17.02 20.67 -16.97
N GLU A 173 -16.45 20.36 -15.80
CA GLU A 173 -15.34 21.11 -15.25
C GLU A 173 -14.06 20.82 -16.02
N THR A 174 -13.22 21.85 -16.12
CA THR A 174 -11.93 21.71 -16.78
C THR A 174 -10.80 22.18 -15.88
N PHE A 175 -9.67 21.48 -15.97
CA PHE A 175 -8.44 21.80 -15.24
C PHE A 175 -7.25 21.88 -16.20
N THR A 176 -6.17 22.50 -15.75
CA THR A 176 -4.91 22.54 -16.49
C THR A 176 -3.84 21.70 -15.79
N VAL A 177 -2.72 21.47 -16.49
CA VAL A 177 -1.52 20.86 -15.87
C VAL A 177 -1.07 21.66 -14.66
N GLN A 178 -1.21 22.99 -14.69
CA GLN A 178 -0.80 23.84 -13.59
C GLN A 178 -1.72 23.67 -12.38
N ASP A 179 -3.03 23.53 -12.59
CA ASP A 179 -3.99 23.30 -11.50
C ASP A 179 -3.69 21.95 -10.82
N PHE A 180 -3.43 20.90 -11.60
CA PHE A 180 -3.01 19.59 -11.08
C PHE A 180 -1.73 19.68 -10.26
N MET A 181 -0.70 20.36 -10.78
CA MET A 181 0.56 20.53 -10.07
C MET A 181 0.38 21.32 -8.76
N ASN A 182 -0.45 22.36 -8.76
CA ASN A 182 -0.75 23.15 -7.57
C ASN A 182 -1.47 22.30 -6.51
N MET A 183 -2.50 21.54 -6.92
CA MET A 183 -3.25 20.63 -6.03
C MET A 183 -2.32 19.62 -5.36
N CYS A 184 -1.39 19.05 -6.12
CA CYS A 184 -0.44 18.06 -5.61
C CYS A 184 0.80 18.67 -4.93
N ASN A 185 0.87 20.00 -4.78
CA ASN A 185 2.05 20.73 -4.29
C ASN A 185 3.36 20.31 -4.99
N MET A 186 3.30 20.08 -6.31
CA MET A 186 4.41 19.61 -7.12
C MET A 186 5.26 20.77 -7.63
N SER A 187 6.59 20.58 -7.56
CA SER A 187 7.55 21.56 -8.05
C SER A 187 7.58 21.63 -9.60
N PRO A 188 7.91 22.79 -10.20
CA PRO A 188 7.87 22.99 -11.66
C PRO A 188 8.71 22.00 -12.48
N ASP A 189 9.81 21.47 -11.94
CA ASP A 189 10.67 20.45 -12.56
C ASP A 189 9.96 19.11 -12.78
N ARG A 190 8.83 18.86 -12.09
CA ARG A 190 8.00 17.65 -12.27
C ARG A 190 7.03 17.74 -13.43
N ARG A 191 6.90 18.90 -14.09
CA ARG A 191 5.90 19.14 -15.14
C ARG A 191 5.91 18.07 -16.24
N GLN A 192 7.08 17.72 -16.78
CA GLN A 192 7.18 16.71 -17.84
C GLN A 192 6.70 15.32 -17.40
N THR A 193 6.89 14.99 -16.11
CA THR A 193 6.40 13.73 -15.55
C THR A 193 4.87 13.75 -15.47
N VAL A 194 4.30 14.84 -14.94
CA VAL A 194 2.84 15.05 -14.87
C VAL A 194 2.20 14.99 -16.27
N GLU A 195 2.77 15.69 -17.25
CA GLU A 195 2.28 15.67 -18.64
C GLU A 195 2.32 14.26 -19.24
N LYS A 196 3.36 13.46 -18.95
CA LYS A 196 3.45 12.06 -19.37
C LYS A 196 2.35 11.20 -18.75
N HIS A 197 2.06 11.37 -17.46
CA HIS A 197 0.99 10.63 -16.80
C HIS A 197 -0.39 11.04 -17.31
N LEU A 198 -0.64 12.34 -17.52
CA LEU A 198 -1.92 12.84 -18.05
C LEU A 198 -2.14 12.33 -19.47
N LYS A 199 -1.09 12.27 -20.28
CA LYS A 199 -1.15 11.65 -21.60
C LYS A 199 -1.52 10.16 -21.53
N LYS A 200 -0.98 9.41 -20.56
CA LYS A 200 -1.37 8.00 -20.35
C LYS A 200 -2.85 7.89 -19.94
N ALA A 201 -3.34 8.77 -19.06
CA ALA A 201 -4.75 8.81 -18.68
C ALA A 201 -5.65 9.14 -19.88
N GLN A 202 -5.21 10.02 -20.78
CA GLN A 202 -5.88 10.31 -22.04
C GLN A 202 -5.92 9.08 -22.97
N GLU A 203 -4.78 8.40 -23.14
CA GLU A 203 -4.67 7.17 -23.93
C GLU A 203 -5.57 6.04 -23.38
N GLN A 204 -5.84 6.06 -22.08
CA GLN A 204 -6.76 5.16 -21.39
C GLN A 204 -8.24 5.61 -21.45
N GLY A 205 -8.54 6.76 -22.07
CA GLY A 205 -9.91 7.26 -22.19
C GLY A 205 -10.49 7.87 -20.91
N LEU A 206 -9.65 8.19 -19.92
CA LEU A 206 -10.10 8.73 -18.63
C LEU A 206 -10.24 10.24 -18.62
N ILE A 207 -9.46 10.92 -19.47
CA ILE A 207 -9.51 12.38 -19.64
C ILE A 207 -9.57 12.75 -21.12
N GLU A 208 -10.15 13.90 -21.40
CA GLU A 208 -10.12 14.55 -22.71
C GLU A 208 -9.31 15.83 -22.65
N ILE A 209 -8.54 16.10 -23.70
CA ILE A 209 -7.83 17.37 -23.88
C ILE A 209 -8.67 18.25 -24.81
N ASN A 210 -9.14 19.37 -24.27
CA ASN A 210 -9.94 20.36 -24.97
C ASN A 210 -9.08 21.18 -25.95
N LYS A 211 -9.74 21.82 -26.92
CA LYS A 211 -9.07 22.62 -27.97
C LYS A 211 -8.23 23.79 -27.44
N ASN A 212 -8.56 24.29 -26.26
CA ASN A 212 -7.84 25.36 -25.56
C ASN A 212 -6.67 24.83 -24.68
N GLY A 213 -6.43 23.52 -24.67
CA GLY A 213 -5.40 22.89 -23.85
C GLY A 213 -5.81 22.61 -22.40
N SER A 214 -7.07 22.90 -22.01
CA SER A 214 -7.60 22.39 -20.74
C SER A 214 -7.97 20.92 -20.85
N MET A 215 -8.19 20.27 -19.72
CA MET A 215 -8.55 18.86 -19.62
C MET A 215 -9.83 18.70 -18.83
N SER A 216 -10.63 17.68 -19.13
CA SER A 216 -11.82 17.30 -18.37
C SER A 216 -11.86 15.78 -18.19
N LEU A 217 -12.56 15.30 -17.17
CA LEU A 217 -12.83 13.88 -17.02
C LEU A 217 -13.84 13.42 -18.08
N THR A 218 -13.64 12.22 -18.63
CA THR A 218 -14.69 11.51 -19.36
C THR A 218 -15.69 10.92 -18.39
N SER A 219 -16.82 10.39 -18.88
CA SER A 219 -17.74 9.64 -18.02
C SER A 219 -17.09 8.41 -17.38
N GLU A 220 -16.17 7.74 -18.08
CA GLU A 220 -15.37 6.64 -17.53
C GLU A 220 -14.37 7.14 -16.48
N GLY A 221 -13.69 8.26 -16.74
CA GLY A 221 -12.81 8.92 -15.78
C GLY A 221 -13.52 9.26 -14.47
N CYS A 222 -14.69 9.89 -14.56
CA CYS A 222 -15.54 10.17 -13.41
C CYS A 222 -15.90 8.88 -12.65
N ALA A 223 -16.38 7.85 -13.35
CA ALA A 223 -16.76 6.60 -12.70
C ALA A 223 -15.59 5.96 -11.92
N LYS A 224 -14.37 5.99 -12.47
CA LYS A 224 -13.18 5.50 -11.76
C LYS A 224 -12.81 6.38 -10.57
N CYS A 225 -12.83 7.70 -10.71
CA CYS A 225 -12.59 8.62 -9.59
C CYS A 225 -13.57 8.33 -8.43
N MET A 226 -14.86 8.16 -8.74
CA MET A 226 -15.88 7.82 -7.73
C MET A 226 -15.59 6.49 -7.03
N GLU A 227 -15.11 5.49 -7.78
CA GLU A 227 -14.70 4.21 -7.18
C GLU A 227 -13.57 4.39 -6.16
N TYR A 228 -12.56 5.20 -6.47
CA TYR A 228 -11.45 5.48 -5.55
C TYR A 228 -11.87 6.28 -4.32
N VAL A 229 -12.75 7.27 -4.49
CA VAL A 229 -13.30 8.06 -3.39
C VAL A 229 -14.15 7.17 -2.48
N LYS A 230 -15.01 6.33 -3.06
CA LYS A 230 -15.78 5.35 -2.31
C LYS A 230 -14.87 4.39 -1.54
N LYS A 231 -13.82 3.87 -2.18
CA LYS A 231 -12.81 3.01 -1.54
C LYS A 231 -12.15 3.70 -0.35
N GLN A 232 -11.74 4.96 -0.52
CA GLN A 232 -11.19 5.77 0.56
C GLN A 232 -12.15 5.90 1.73
N LEU A 233 -13.38 6.37 1.50
CA LEU A 233 -14.36 6.63 2.55
C LEU A 233 -14.74 5.36 3.32
N CYS A 234 -14.94 4.25 2.61
CA CYS A 234 -15.21 2.96 3.25
C CYS A 234 -14.05 2.54 4.17
N LEU A 235 -12.80 2.69 3.72
CA LEU A 235 -11.65 2.33 4.55
C LEU A 235 -11.47 3.25 5.75
N VAL A 236 -11.71 4.56 5.60
CA VAL A 236 -11.71 5.52 6.71
C VAL A 236 -12.73 5.10 7.76
N LYS A 237 -14.00 4.94 7.37
CA LYS A 237 -15.08 4.55 8.28
C LYS A 237 -14.86 3.17 8.89
N PHE A 238 -14.20 2.27 8.16
CA PHE A 238 -13.79 0.97 8.68
C PHE A 238 -12.77 1.12 9.81
N PHE A 239 -11.68 1.85 9.60
CA PHE A 239 -10.66 2.05 10.62
C PHE A 239 -11.20 2.82 11.82
N GLU A 240 -11.94 3.92 11.60
CA GLU A 240 -12.58 4.68 12.68
C GLU A 240 -13.46 3.79 13.56
N TYR A 241 -14.32 2.98 12.95
CA TYR A 241 -15.25 2.15 13.71
C TYR A 241 -14.56 1.00 14.46
N THR A 242 -13.59 0.36 13.82
CA THR A 242 -12.96 -0.87 14.36
C THR A 242 -11.85 -0.59 15.36
N LEU A 243 -11.14 0.52 15.18
CA LEU A 243 -10.03 0.97 16.03
C LEU A 243 -10.46 2.11 16.97
N ASN A 244 -11.71 2.55 16.89
CA ASN A 244 -12.29 3.59 17.72
C ASN A 244 -11.53 4.93 17.60
N TYR A 245 -11.25 5.33 16.36
CA TYR A 245 -10.76 6.68 16.08
C TYR A 245 -11.92 7.67 16.10
N ASP A 246 -11.65 8.85 16.66
CA ASP A 246 -12.55 10.00 16.55
C ASP A 246 -12.47 10.59 15.13
N ASP A 247 -13.52 11.28 14.68
CA ASP A 247 -13.61 11.87 13.33
C ASP A 247 -12.48 12.90 13.01
N ASP A 248 -11.79 13.42 14.03
CA ASP A 248 -10.68 14.38 13.91
C ASP A 248 -9.30 13.69 13.81
N ASP A 249 -9.23 12.36 13.93
CA ASP A 249 -7.96 11.63 13.86
C ASP A 249 -7.55 11.38 12.39
N GLU A 250 -6.48 12.06 11.97
CA GLU A 250 -5.95 11.92 10.61
C GLU A 250 -5.39 10.52 10.31
N SER A 251 -5.11 9.69 11.32
CA SER A 251 -4.49 8.36 11.16
C SER A 251 -5.37 7.44 10.32
N ALA A 252 -6.68 7.45 10.53
CA ALA A 252 -7.65 6.69 9.73
C ALA A 252 -7.61 7.11 8.26
N GLY A 253 -7.61 8.42 8.02
CA GLY A 253 -7.52 9.04 6.69
C GLY A 253 -6.25 8.64 5.95
N GLN A 254 -5.10 8.79 6.60
CA GLN A 254 -3.79 8.50 6.02
C GLN A 254 -3.61 7.00 5.75
N SER A 255 -3.97 6.14 6.70
CA SER A 255 -3.91 4.68 6.54
C SER A 255 -4.86 4.18 5.45
N ALA A 256 -6.07 4.72 5.36
CA ALA A 256 -7.01 4.42 4.27
C ALA A 256 -6.47 4.85 2.90
N TRP A 257 -5.87 6.04 2.82
CA TRP A 257 -5.28 6.57 1.59
C TRP A 257 -4.17 5.67 1.07
N ALA A 258 -3.35 5.16 1.98
CA ALA A 258 -2.27 4.27 1.61
C ALA A 258 -2.82 2.87 1.22
N CYS A 259 -3.80 2.35 1.94
CA CYS A 259 -4.32 0.99 1.73
C CYS A 259 -5.25 0.83 0.51
N LYS A 260 -5.97 1.87 0.09
CA LYS A 260 -7.03 1.75 -0.94
C LYS A 260 -6.57 1.21 -2.29
N TYR A 261 -5.29 1.39 -2.60
CA TYR A 261 -4.67 0.92 -3.83
C TYR A 261 -4.16 -0.52 -3.73
N ARG A 262 -3.99 -1.05 -2.51
CA ARG A 262 -3.47 -2.39 -2.24
C ARG A 262 -4.53 -3.40 -1.89
N ILE A 263 -5.60 -2.94 -1.25
CA ILE A 263 -6.66 -3.85 -0.79
C ILE A 263 -7.21 -4.59 -2.01
N THR A 264 -7.34 -5.90 -1.87
CA THR A 264 -7.93 -6.72 -2.94
C THR A 264 -9.42 -6.42 -3.05
N ASP A 265 -10.00 -6.61 -4.25
CA ASP A 265 -11.44 -6.39 -4.43
C ASP A 265 -12.29 -7.27 -3.50
N ALA A 266 -11.82 -8.49 -3.19
CA ALA A 266 -12.49 -9.39 -2.26
C ALA A 266 -12.48 -8.84 -0.82
N ALA A 267 -11.33 -8.36 -0.33
CA ALA A 267 -11.25 -7.76 0.98
C ALA A 267 -12.02 -6.43 1.05
N PHE A 268 -11.99 -5.62 -0.01
CA PHE A 268 -12.76 -4.40 -0.10
C PHE A 268 -14.28 -4.66 -0.07
N THR A 269 -14.75 -5.66 -0.83
CA THR A 269 -16.15 -6.10 -0.76
C THR A 269 -16.54 -6.49 0.66
N ALA A 270 -15.67 -7.20 1.37
CA ALA A 270 -15.90 -7.58 2.77
C ALA A 270 -15.94 -6.37 3.73
N VAL A 271 -15.15 -5.32 3.46
CA VAL A 271 -15.23 -4.04 4.18
C VAL A 271 -16.61 -3.41 3.98
N GLU A 272 -17.10 -3.31 2.74
CA GLU A 272 -18.42 -2.73 2.45
C GLU A 272 -19.55 -3.50 3.16
N GLU A 273 -19.50 -4.83 3.11
CA GLU A 273 -20.46 -5.69 3.80
C GLU A 273 -20.39 -5.54 5.31
N TYR A 274 -19.19 -5.41 5.88
CA TYR A 274 -18.98 -5.19 7.30
C TYR A 274 -19.60 -3.86 7.76
N LEU A 275 -19.33 -2.77 7.05
CA LEU A 275 -19.89 -1.45 7.38
C LEU A 275 -21.42 -1.47 7.32
N LYS A 276 -21.97 -2.02 6.24
CA LYS A 276 -23.42 -2.16 6.05
C LYS A 276 -24.06 -2.97 7.16
N LYS A 277 -23.46 -4.10 7.56
CA LYS A 277 -23.98 -4.97 8.63
C LYS A 277 -23.99 -4.27 9.99
N ASN A 278 -23.05 -3.36 10.23
CA ASN A 278 -22.97 -2.59 11.47
C ASN A 278 -23.74 -1.26 11.40
N GLY A 279 -24.46 -0.99 10.31
CA GLY A 279 -25.29 0.21 10.15
C GLY A 279 -24.48 1.50 10.05
N ILE A 280 -23.23 1.43 9.59
CA ILE A 280 -22.36 2.59 9.44
C ILE A 280 -22.68 3.26 8.11
N ASP A 281 -22.99 4.56 8.17
CA ASP A 281 -23.20 5.38 7.01
C ASP A 281 -21.85 5.81 6.42
N ILE A 282 -21.66 5.55 5.13
CA ILE A 282 -20.45 5.91 4.39
C ILE A 282 -20.55 7.29 3.72
N GLY A 283 -21.71 7.97 3.85
CA GLY A 283 -22.00 9.24 3.21
C GLY A 283 -22.43 9.09 1.75
N GLU A 284 -22.98 10.17 1.17
CA GLU A 284 -23.26 10.26 -0.26
C GLU A 284 -22.01 10.71 -1.03
N TYR A 285 -21.82 10.15 -2.22
CA TYR A 285 -20.74 10.44 -3.15
C TYR A 285 -21.33 10.74 -4.54
#